data_AF-A0A2G5UFN9-F1
#
_entry.id   AF-A0A2G5UFN9-F1
#
_cell.length_a   1.000
_cell.length_b   1.000
_cell.length_c   1.000
_cell.angle_alpha   90.00
_cell.angle_beta   90.00
_cell.angle_gamma   90.00
#
_symmetry.space_group_name_H-M   'P 1'
#
loop_
_entity.id
_entity.type
_entity.pdbx_description
1 polymer ?
#
loop_
_entity_poly.entity_id
_entity_poly.type
_entity_poly.pdbx_seq_one_letter_code
_entity_poly.pdbx_strand_id
1 'polypeptide(L)'
;MNSFLQNNEWAQDPSFNHFWMHYDMSQRWLQQHMKATRQLCQENGSTNDDHCQEFQEPEVTERLSRCEIRGEDVEEREEMSEEVKEFFAKTRNHRQELKEKRQAEEKQKNVESKKKGNQEEYVNIEQITVRGRVEKSADYRDASAEFLAKRDKAKKDYGETATKILSMESAIEMKFESEHARNPQLWPNIPFRF
;
A
#
# COMPACT_ATOMS: atom_id res chain seq x y z
N MET A 1 -44.96 6.46 -5.07
CA MET A 1 -44.30 6.65 -6.39
C MET A 1 -45.31 6.76 -7.53
N ASN A 2 -46.39 5.98 -7.52
CA ASN A 2 -47.43 6.00 -8.56
C ASN A 2 -48.10 7.38 -8.78
N SER A 3 -48.28 8.19 -7.73
CA SER A 3 -48.83 9.54 -7.86
C SER A 3 -47.87 10.53 -8.55
N PHE A 4 -46.56 10.38 -8.37
CA PHE A 4 -45.55 11.25 -9.00
C PHE A 4 -45.43 10.95 -10.50
N LEU A 5 -45.48 9.67 -10.87
CA LEU A 5 -45.47 9.24 -12.27
C LEU A 5 -46.77 9.64 -12.99
N GLN A 6 -47.93 9.53 -12.32
CA GLN A 6 -49.22 9.99 -12.89
C GLN A 6 -49.27 11.50 -13.16
N ASN A 7 -48.62 12.31 -12.33
CA ASN A 7 -48.64 13.77 -12.47
C ASN A 7 -47.57 14.31 -13.43
N ASN A 8 -46.66 13.47 -13.93
CA ASN A 8 -45.56 13.88 -14.79
C ASN A 8 -45.50 13.00 -16.05
N GLU A 9 -46.04 13.50 -17.16
CA GLU A 9 -46.12 12.76 -18.42
C GLU A 9 -44.74 12.36 -18.97
N TRP A 10 -43.74 13.25 -18.86
CA TRP A 10 -42.36 12.96 -19.28
C TRP A 10 -41.71 11.81 -18.51
N ALA A 11 -42.13 11.59 -17.26
CA ALA A 11 -41.58 10.53 -16.41
C ALA A 11 -42.12 9.14 -16.77
N GLN A 12 -43.21 9.08 -17.56
CA GLN A 12 -43.80 7.85 -18.09
C GLN A 12 -43.20 7.44 -19.44
N ASP A 13 -42.33 8.26 -20.02
CA ASP A 13 -41.68 7.94 -21.28
C ASP A 13 -40.83 6.66 -21.12
N PRO A 14 -40.96 5.66 -22.03
CA PRO A 14 -40.23 4.41 -21.98
C PRO A 14 -38.70 4.56 -21.88
N SER A 15 -38.15 5.67 -22.36
CA SER A 15 -36.72 5.99 -22.26
C SER A 15 -36.22 6.09 -20.80
N PHE A 16 -37.08 6.45 -19.85
CA PHE A 16 -36.72 6.56 -18.44
C PHE A 16 -37.02 5.29 -17.62
N ASN A 17 -37.55 4.22 -18.23
CA ASN A 17 -37.84 2.96 -17.53
C ASN A 17 -36.61 2.38 -16.84
N HIS A 18 -35.45 2.44 -17.50
CA HIS A 18 -34.20 1.96 -16.94
C HIS A 18 -33.79 2.76 -15.69
N PHE A 19 -33.93 4.09 -15.74
CA PHE A 19 -33.66 4.97 -14.61
C PHE A 19 -34.58 4.65 -13.43
N TRP A 20 -35.88 4.52 -13.66
CA TRP A 20 -36.84 4.22 -12.59
C TRP A 20 -36.66 2.82 -12.00
N MET A 21 -36.27 1.84 -12.81
CA MET A 21 -35.91 0.50 -12.33
C MET A 21 -34.72 0.56 -11.37
N HIS A 22 -33.65 1.29 -11.72
CA HIS A 22 -32.50 1.48 -10.85
C HIS A 22 -32.82 2.28 -9.60
N TYR A 23 -33.68 3.29 -9.71
CA TYR A 23 -34.17 4.03 -8.56
C TYR A 23 -34.93 3.10 -7.61
N ASP A 24 -35.86 2.28 -8.10
CA ASP A 24 -36.62 1.36 -7.25
C ASP A 24 -35.72 0.31 -6.59
N MET A 25 -34.72 -0.22 -7.31
CA MET A 25 -33.71 -1.10 -6.74
C MET A 25 -32.92 -0.43 -5.60
N SER A 26 -32.48 0.82 -5.77
CA SER A 26 -31.74 1.54 -4.74
C SER A 26 -32.61 1.88 -3.52
N GLN A 27 -33.88 2.22 -3.74
CA GLN A 27 -34.84 2.42 -2.65
C GLN A 27 -35.09 1.15 -1.85
N ARG A 28 -35.23 -0.01 -2.51
CA ARG A 28 -35.38 -1.30 -1.83
C ARG A 28 -34.15 -1.63 -1.00
N TRP A 29 -32.94 -1.43 -1.55
CA TRP A 29 -31.70 -1.62 -0.80
C TRP A 29 -31.64 -0.75 0.45
N LEU A 30 -31.94 0.55 0.30
CA LEU A 30 -31.96 1.49 1.42
C LEU A 30 -32.95 1.06 2.52
N GLN A 31 -34.15 0.62 2.14
CA GLN A 31 -35.16 0.13 3.07
C GLN A 31 -34.69 -1.13 3.82
N GLN A 32 -34.06 -2.08 3.14
CA GLN A 32 -33.52 -3.28 3.77
C GLN A 32 -32.40 -2.95 4.74
N HIS A 33 -31.49 -2.05 4.34
CA HIS A 33 -30.41 -1.60 5.20
C HIS A 33 -30.94 -0.90 6.46
N MET A 34 -31.89 0.03 6.32
CA MET A 34 -32.52 0.71 7.47
C MET A 34 -33.20 -0.28 8.43
N LYS A 35 -33.85 -1.32 7.90
CA LYS A 35 -34.46 -2.38 8.73
C LYS A 35 -33.41 -3.19 9.48
N ALA A 36 -32.34 -3.61 8.81
CA ALA A 36 -31.25 -4.36 9.44
C ALA A 36 -30.54 -3.52 10.53
N THR A 37 -30.26 -2.25 10.25
CA THR A 37 -29.70 -1.32 11.25
C THR A 37 -30.63 -1.17 12.45
N ARG A 38 -31.94 -1.02 12.21
CA ARG A 38 -32.92 -0.91 13.29
C ARG A 38 -33.04 -2.18 14.12
N GLN A 39 -32.99 -3.36 13.49
CA GLN A 39 -33.00 -4.65 14.19
C GLN A 39 -31.77 -4.80 15.08
N LEU A 40 -30.57 -4.47 14.57
CA LEU A 40 -29.34 -4.46 15.37
C LEU A 40 -29.43 -3.51 16.57
N CYS A 41 -30.00 -2.31 16.40
CA CYS A 41 -30.20 -1.39 17.52
C CYS A 41 -31.22 -1.92 18.56
N GLN A 42 -32.24 -2.65 18.12
CA GLN A 42 -33.28 -3.23 18.99
C GLN A 42 -32.79 -4.47 19.74
N GLU A 43 -32.03 -5.36 19.09
CA GLU A 43 -31.44 -6.55 19.71
C GLU A 43 -30.38 -6.19 20.75
N ASN A 44 -29.65 -5.09 20.54
CA ASN A 44 -28.65 -4.59 21.49
C ASN A 44 -29.25 -3.75 22.63
N GLY A 45 -30.58 -3.65 22.76
CA GLY A 45 -31.27 -3.12 23.94
C GLY A 45 -30.89 -1.70 24.36
N SER A 46 -30.29 -0.89 23.47
CA SER A 46 -29.84 0.45 23.83
C SER A 46 -30.95 1.46 23.56
N THR A 47 -31.83 1.63 24.54
CA THR A 47 -32.64 2.84 24.66
C THR A 47 -31.77 3.97 25.20
N ASN A 48 -30.75 4.38 24.45
CA ASN A 48 -30.13 5.70 24.58
C ASN A 48 -29.39 6.01 23.28
N ASP A 49 -29.76 7.15 22.72
CA ASP A 49 -29.04 7.88 21.70
C ASP A 49 -27.55 8.00 22.10
N ASP A 50 -26.67 7.86 21.11
CA ASP A 50 -25.35 8.49 21.13
C ASP A 50 -24.21 7.90 22.01
N HIS A 51 -23.94 6.58 21.94
CA HIS A 51 -22.55 6.08 22.16
C HIS A 51 -22.40 4.58 21.81
N CYS A 52 -21.63 4.26 20.77
CA CYS A 52 -21.18 2.88 20.52
C CYS A 52 -19.72 2.72 20.99
N GLN A 53 -19.64 2.44 22.29
CA GLN A 53 -18.67 1.71 23.11
C GLN A 53 -17.28 1.35 22.54
N GLU A 54 -16.29 1.90 23.25
CA GLU A 54 -14.87 1.53 23.34
C GLU A 54 -14.67 0.04 23.67
N PHE A 55 -13.96 -0.68 22.79
CA PHE A 55 -13.57 -2.08 22.99
C PHE A 55 -12.11 -2.11 23.44
N GLN A 56 -11.86 -2.66 24.62
CA GLN A 56 -10.51 -2.77 25.19
C GLN A 56 -9.65 -3.75 24.38
N GLU A 57 -8.45 -3.29 24.04
CA GLU A 57 -7.44 -3.95 23.23
C GLU A 57 -6.74 -5.09 24.02
N PRO A 58 -6.56 -6.31 23.47
CA PRO A 58 -5.67 -7.28 24.08
C PRO A 58 -4.20 -6.93 23.78
N GLU A 59 -3.39 -6.91 24.84
CA GLU A 59 -1.93 -6.71 24.81
C GLU A 59 -1.23 -7.85 24.05
N VAL A 60 -0.74 -7.56 22.84
CA VAL A 60 0.05 -8.51 22.04
C VAL A 60 1.53 -8.25 22.27
N THR A 61 2.19 -9.18 22.95
CA THR A 61 3.65 -9.19 23.14
C THR A 61 4.35 -9.46 21.80
N GLU A 62 5.27 -8.57 21.44
CA GLU A 62 6.10 -8.63 20.24
C GLU A 62 6.85 -9.96 20.14
N ARG A 63 6.48 -10.81 19.18
CA ARG A 63 7.29 -11.96 18.79
C ARG A 63 8.43 -11.49 17.89
N LEU A 64 9.53 -11.11 18.52
CA LEU A 64 10.80 -10.82 17.89
C LEU A 64 11.31 -12.02 17.07
N SER A 65 11.58 -11.75 15.80
CA SER A 65 12.66 -12.28 14.97
C SER A 65 13.12 -13.73 15.20
N ARG A 66 12.63 -14.64 14.35
CA ARG A 66 13.15 -16.01 14.19
C ARG A 66 14.46 -16.00 13.39
N CYS A 67 15.51 -15.42 13.95
CA CYS A 67 16.90 -15.57 13.51
C CYS A 67 17.82 -15.35 14.71
N GLU A 68 17.69 -16.17 15.76
CA GLU A 68 18.75 -16.33 16.76
C GLU A 68 19.87 -17.15 16.14
N ILE A 69 20.91 -16.46 15.64
CA ILE A 69 22.23 -17.09 15.48
C ILE A 69 22.78 -17.18 16.90
N ARG A 70 22.78 -18.39 17.46
CA ARG A 70 23.29 -18.69 18.79
C ARG A 70 24.74 -18.20 18.88
N GLY A 71 24.95 -17.13 19.64
CA GLY A 71 26.28 -16.66 20.02
C GLY A 71 26.88 -17.64 21.01
N GLU A 72 27.47 -18.71 20.50
CA GLU A 72 28.49 -19.44 21.25
C GLU A 72 29.78 -18.67 21.04
N ASP A 73 30.22 -17.99 22.10
CA ASP A 73 31.54 -17.38 22.23
C ASP A 73 32.61 -18.47 22.15
N VAL A 74 32.89 -18.92 20.93
CA VAL A 74 34.08 -19.73 20.63
C VAL A 74 35.22 -18.74 20.47
N GLU A 75 35.84 -18.41 21.61
CA GLU A 75 37.15 -17.79 21.79
C GLU A 75 38.29 -18.68 21.24
N GLU A 76 38.08 -19.33 20.10
CA GLU A 76 39.13 -19.99 19.32
C GLU A 76 39.13 -19.35 17.95
N ARG A 77 39.80 -18.20 17.88
CA ARG A 77 40.21 -17.61 16.60
C ARG A 77 41.26 -18.55 16.01
N GLU A 78 40.83 -19.58 15.30
CA GLU A 78 41.72 -20.43 14.49
C GLU A 78 42.62 -19.51 13.67
N GLU A 79 43.92 -19.51 13.97
CA GLU A 79 44.88 -18.69 13.26
C GLU A 79 44.99 -19.21 11.83
N MET A 80 44.21 -18.60 10.93
CA MET A 80 44.24 -18.97 9.52
C MET A 80 45.68 -18.96 9.01
N SER A 81 46.03 -20.02 8.29
CA SER A 81 47.34 -20.20 7.64
C SER A 81 47.77 -18.93 6.91
N GLU A 82 49.07 -18.64 6.92
CA GLU A 82 49.65 -17.43 6.31
C GLU A 82 49.27 -17.31 4.83
N GLU A 83 49.25 -18.42 4.10
CA GLU A 83 48.82 -18.46 2.69
C GLU A 83 47.36 -18.04 2.50
N VAL A 84 46.49 -18.38 3.46
CA VAL A 84 45.07 -18.02 3.44
C VAL A 84 44.90 -16.53 3.78
N LYS A 85 45.71 -15.98 4.71
CA LYS A 85 45.75 -14.55 5.01
C LYS A 85 46.19 -13.74 3.79
N GLU A 86 47.20 -14.20 3.06
CA GLU A 86 47.64 -13.59 1.80
C GLU A 86 46.56 -13.65 0.71
N PHE A 87 45.86 -14.79 0.59
CA PHE A 87 44.74 -14.93 -0.33
C PHE A 87 43.61 -13.93 -0.02
N PHE A 88 43.27 -13.74 1.27
CA PHE A 88 42.28 -12.75 1.68
C PHE A 88 42.75 -11.32 1.45
N ALA A 89 44.04 -11.01 1.68
CA ALA A 89 44.61 -9.72 1.35
C ALA A 89 44.52 -9.43 -0.16
N LYS A 90 44.88 -10.41 -1.00
CA LYS A 90 44.77 -10.32 -2.46
C LYS A 90 43.31 -10.13 -2.91
N THR A 91 42.37 -10.86 -2.31
CA THR A 91 40.94 -10.73 -2.60
C THR A 91 40.41 -9.36 -2.18
N ARG A 92 40.83 -8.84 -1.03
CA ARG A 92 40.46 -7.51 -0.54
C ARG A 92 40.99 -6.41 -1.48
N ASN A 93 42.26 -6.48 -1.87
CA ASN A 93 42.88 -5.55 -2.80
C ASN A 93 42.19 -5.57 -4.17
N HIS A 94 41.91 -6.76 -4.72
CA HIS A 94 41.22 -6.87 -6.00
C HIS A 94 39.79 -6.31 -5.95
N ARG A 95 39.05 -6.57 -4.86
CA ARG A 95 37.73 -5.97 -4.65
C ARG A 95 37.80 -4.44 -4.55
N GLN A 96 38.86 -3.92 -3.93
CA GLN A 96 39.10 -2.49 -3.82
C GLN A 96 39.42 -1.87 -5.19
N GLU A 97 40.34 -2.47 -5.96
CA GLU A 97 40.67 -2.03 -7.32
C GLU A 97 39.44 -2.01 -8.24
N LEU A 98 38.59 -3.04 -8.16
CA LEU A 98 37.33 -3.08 -8.91
C LEU A 98 36.31 -2.04 -8.46
N LYS A 99 36.33 -1.65 -7.18
CA LYS A 99 35.49 -0.56 -6.66
C LYS A 99 36.00 0.79 -7.15
N GLU A 100 37.31 1.00 -7.14
CA GLU A 100 37.96 2.22 -7.63
C GLU A 100 37.77 2.40 -9.14
N LYS A 101 37.93 1.32 -9.94
CA LYS A 101 37.65 1.34 -11.39
C LYS A 101 36.21 1.74 -11.68
N ARG A 102 35.23 1.13 -11.00
CA ARG A 102 33.81 1.49 -11.16
C ARG A 102 33.54 2.94 -10.80
N GLN A 103 34.10 3.43 -9.70
CA GLN A 103 33.95 4.84 -9.30
C GLN A 103 34.63 5.81 -10.27
N ALA A 104 35.78 5.44 -10.83
CA ALA A 104 36.48 6.24 -11.83
C ALA A 104 35.68 6.31 -13.14
N GLU A 105 35.14 5.18 -13.62
CA GLU A 105 34.25 5.12 -14.78
C GLU A 105 32.96 5.93 -14.57
N GLU A 106 32.36 5.87 -13.38
CA GLU A 106 31.17 6.64 -13.03
C GLU A 106 31.46 8.15 -12.97
N LYS A 107 32.61 8.55 -12.40
CA LYS A 107 33.07 9.94 -12.40
C LYS A 107 33.38 10.43 -13.82
N GLN A 108 34.02 9.60 -14.65
CA GLN A 108 34.28 9.92 -16.06
C GLN A 108 32.97 10.10 -16.83
N LYS A 109 32.02 9.15 -16.71
CA LYS A 109 30.68 9.26 -17.31
C LYS A 109 29.96 10.52 -16.83
N ASN A 110 29.98 10.83 -15.54
CA ASN A 110 29.33 12.03 -14.98
C ASN A 110 29.96 13.33 -15.52
N VAL A 111 31.29 13.38 -15.66
CA VAL A 111 32.00 14.53 -16.27
C VAL A 111 31.73 14.64 -17.77
N GLU A 112 31.70 13.52 -18.50
CA GLU A 112 31.34 13.44 -19.92
C GLU A 112 29.89 13.93 -20.14
N SER A 113 28.94 13.47 -19.31
CA SER A 113 27.53 13.89 -19.32
C SER A 113 27.39 15.39 -19.02
N LYS A 114 28.17 15.95 -18.09
CA LYS A 114 28.17 17.40 -17.82
C LYS A 114 28.79 18.24 -18.94
N LYS A 115 29.72 17.69 -19.72
CA LYS A 115 30.30 18.37 -20.90
C LYS A 115 29.37 18.34 -22.11
N LYS A 116 28.52 17.33 -22.25
CA LYS A 116 27.54 17.16 -23.33
C LYS A 116 26.25 17.95 -23.12
N GLY A 117 26.36 19.17 -22.57
CA GLY A 117 25.23 19.98 -22.14
C GLY A 117 24.29 20.55 -23.22
N ASN A 118 24.13 19.92 -24.40
CA ASN A 118 23.17 20.34 -25.44
C ASN A 118 22.88 19.27 -26.51
N GLN A 119 23.13 17.98 -26.25
CA GLN A 119 22.72 16.91 -27.17
C GLN A 119 21.79 15.97 -26.42
N GLU A 120 20.56 15.85 -26.94
CA GLU A 120 19.47 15.02 -26.44
C GLU A 120 20.00 13.75 -25.76
N GLU A 121 19.90 13.74 -24.43
CA GLU A 121 20.25 12.60 -23.60
C GLU A 121 19.34 11.45 -24.03
N TYR A 122 19.91 10.40 -24.63
CA TYR A 122 19.17 9.22 -25.03
C TYR A 122 18.66 8.53 -23.75
N VAL A 123 17.43 8.85 -23.36
CA VAL A 123 16.72 8.17 -22.29
C VAL A 123 16.11 6.90 -22.87
N ASN A 124 16.44 5.75 -22.30
CA ASN A 124 15.87 4.49 -22.75
C ASN A 124 14.35 4.52 -22.54
N ILE A 125 13.57 4.03 -23.51
CA ILE A 125 12.10 4.10 -23.47
C ILE A 125 11.54 3.39 -22.23
N GLU A 126 12.22 2.35 -21.74
CA GLU A 126 11.90 1.65 -20.49
C GLU A 126 12.02 2.53 -19.23
N GLN A 127 12.80 3.62 -19.29
CA GLN A 127 12.97 4.58 -18.19
C GLN A 127 11.91 5.68 -18.20
N ILE A 128 11.19 5.86 -19.31
CA ILE A 128 10.12 6.85 -19.45
C ILE A 128 8.80 6.17 -19.08
N THR A 129 8.49 6.04 -17.79
CA THR A 129 7.18 5.53 -17.37
C THR A 129 6.12 6.62 -17.53
N VAL A 130 5.11 6.35 -18.38
CA VAL A 130 4.05 7.33 -18.72
C VAL A 130 3.18 7.69 -17.50
N ARG A 131 3.10 6.83 -16.47
CA ARG A 131 2.52 7.12 -15.15
C ARG A 131 3.12 6.25 -14.04
N GLY A 132 4.17 6.73 -13.39
CA GLY A 132 4.47 6.41 -11.99
C GLY A 132 5.46 5.27 -11.68
N ARG A 133 6.04 5.42 -10.47
CA ARG A 133 6.95 4.59 -9.65
C ARG A 133 8.11 3.87 -10.37
N VAL A 134 9.33 4.39 -10.14
CA VAL A 134 10.63 3.89 -10.63
C VAL A 134 11.23 2.80 -9.72
N GLU A 135 10.56 2.43 -8.64
CA GLU A 135 11.09 1.46 -7.67
C GLU A 135 10.86 0.04 -8.16
N LYS A 136 11.93 -0.74 -8.26
CA LYS A 136 11.85 -2.15 -8.64
C LYS A 136 11.27 -2.92 -7.46
N SER A 137 10.48 -3.97 -7.74
CA SER A 137 9.88 -4.83 -6.70
C SER A 137 10.93 -5.51 -5.79
N ALA A 138 12.19 -5.54 -6.19
CA ALA A 138 13.31 -6.13 -5.46
C ALA A 138 14.12 -5.11 -4.62
N ASP A 139 13.80 -3.82 -4.69
CA ASP A 139 14.49 -2.81 -3.89
C ASP A 139 14.08 -2.95 -2.41
N TYR A 140 15.06 -2.89 -1.51
CA TYR A 140 14.81 -2.99 -0.07
C TYR A 140 14.03 -1.78 0.41
N ARG A 141 12.76 -1.99 0.78
CA ARG A 141 11.87 -0.97 1.33
C ARG A 141 12.21 -0.78 2.81
N ASP A 142 12.67 0.41 3.18
CA ASP A 142 12.68 0.79 4.59
C ASP A 142 11.26 1.21 5.00
N ALA A 143 10.49 0.24 5.49
CA ALA A 143 9.12 0.46 5.94
C ALA A 143 9.03 1.53 7.04
N SER A 144 10.07 1.69 7.85
CA SER A 144 10.11 2.68 8.93
C SER A 144 10.24 4.11 8.38
N ALA A 145 11.12 4.31 7.40
CA ALA A 145 11.28 5.58 6.71
C ALA A 145 10.02 5.96 5.91
N GLU A 146 9.38 5.00 5.25
CA GLU A 146 8.13 5.23 4.53
C GLU A 146 6.99 5.64 5.47
N PHE A 147 6.88 5.01 6.64
CA PHE A 147 5.87 5.37 7.64
C PHE A 147 6.05 6.80 8.15
N LEU A 148 7.29 7.20 8.45
CA LEU A 148 7.60 8.56 8.87
C LEU A 148 7.27 9.57 7.77
N ALA A 149 7.67 9.28 6.53
CA ALA A 149 7.37 10.14 5.38
C ALA A 149 5.85 10.28 5.16
N LYS A 150 5.07 9.20 5.30
CA LYS A 150 3.60 9.25 5.21
C LYS A 150 3.02 10.15 6.31
N ARG A 151 3.50 10.02 7.55
CA ARG A 151 3.02 10.82 8.68
C ARG A 151 3.37 12.30 8.52
N ASP A 152 4.57 12.62 8.05
CA ASP A 152 4.99 14.00 7.82
C ASP A 152 4.25 14.64 6.64
N LYS A 153 3.98 13.87 5.58
CA LYS A 153 3.11 14.30 4.49
C LYS A 153 1.70 14.57 4.99
N ALA A 154 1.12 13.65 5.77
CA ALA A 154 -0.22 13.83 6.33
C ALA A 154 -0.32 15.06 7.24
N LYS A 155 0.72 15.36 8.05
CA LYS A 155 0.79 16.60 8.83
C LYS A 155 0.80 17.85 7.96
N LYS A 156 1.49 17.82 6.81
CA LYS A 156 1.51 18.94 5.85
C LYS A 156 0.15 19.14 5.17
N ASP A 157 -0.51 18.04 4.79
CA ASP A 157 -1.75 18.08 4.02
C ASP A 157 -2.98 18.34 4.91
N TYR A 158 -3.02 17.77 6.13
CA TYR A 158 -4.20 17.76 7.00
C TYR A 158 -4.01 18.48 8.35
N GLY A 159 -2.80 18.96 8.68
CA GLY A 159 -2.53 19.71 9.91
C GLY A 159 -2.83 18.94 11.20
N GLU A 160 -3.55 19.57 12.13
CA GLU A 160 -3.92 18.98 13.44
C GLU A 160 -4.81 17.73 13.29
N THR A 161 -5.59 17.66 12.20
CA THR A 161 -6.48 16.52 11.93
C THR A 161 -5.78 15.31 11.34
N ALA A 162 -4.48 15.42 11.02
CA ALA A 162 -3.72 14.36 10.35
C ALA A 162 -3.76 13.02 11.09
N THR A 163 -3.68 13.04 12.42
CA THR A 163 -3.74 11.82 13.24
C THR A 163 -5.09 11.13 13.14
N LYS A 164 -6.19 11.89 13.15
CA LYS A 164 -7.56 11.40 13.00
C LYS A 164 -7.80 10.82 11.60
N ILE A 165 -7.32 11.48 10.55
CA ILE A 165 -7.46 10.97 9.19
C ILE A 165 -6.65 9.68 9.01
N LEU A 166 -5.40 9.65 9.46
CA LEU A 166 -4.57 8.44 9.40
C LEU A 166 -5.19 7.27 10.17
N SER A 167 -5.77 7.51 11.36
CA SER A 167 -6.42 6.44 12.11
C SER A 167 -7.68 5.92 11.40
N MET A 168 -8.46 6.81 10.81
CA MET A 168 -9.63 6.43 10.00
C MET A 168 -9.21 5.64 8.75
N GLU A 169 -8.18 6.08 8.03
CA GLU A 169 -7.62 5.34 6.88
C GLU A 169 -7.19 3.93 7.28
N SER A 170 -6.42 3.80 8.37
CA SER A 170 -5.99 2.49 8.86
C SER A 170 -7.17 1.60 9.26
N ALA A 171 -8.20 2.15 9.91
CA ALA A 171 -9.40 1.39 10.26
C ALA A 171 -10.17 0.91 9.01
N ILE A 172 -10.21 1.72 7.95
CA ILE A 172 -10.82 1.35 6.68
C ILE A 172 -9.99 0.26 5.99
N GLU A 173 -8.68 0.40 5.94
CA GLU A 173 -7.77 -0.60 5.35
C GLU A 173 -7.90 -1.95 6.05
N MET A 174 -7.88 -1.97 7.39
CA MET A 174 -8.07 -3.21 8.17
C MET A 174 -9.42 -3.87 7.87
N LYS A 175 -10.50 -3.09 7.80
CA LYS A 175 -11.82 -3.64 7.43
C LYS A 175 -11.80 -4.20 6.02
N PHE A 176 -11.21 -3.46 5.08
CA PHE A 176 -11.06 -3.90 3.69
C PHE A 176 -10.28 -5.20 3.60
N GLU A 177 -9.11 -5.30 4.22
CA GLU A 177 -8.29 -6.51 4.26
C GLU A 177 -9.06 -7.69 4.85
N SER A 178 -9.80 -7.47 5.94
CA SER A 178 -10.60 -8.52 6.58
C SER A 178 -11.72 -9.04 5.67
N GLU A 179 -12.43 -8.15 4.98
CA GLU A 179 -13.53 -8.53 4.08
C GLU A 179 -13.01 -9.09 2.75
N HIS A 180 -11.92 -8.55 2.23
CA HIS A 180 -11.26 -9.03 1.02
C HIS A 180 -10.65 -10.44 1.24
N ALA A 181 -10.08 -10.70 2.41
CA ALA A 181 -9.59 -12.04 2.75
C ALA A 181 -10.73 -13.07 2.86
N ARG A 182 -11.92 -12.64 3.32
CA ARG A 182 -13.12 -13.49 3.40
C ARG A 182 -13.76 -13.73 2.03
N ASN A 183 -13.89 -12.67 1.23
CA ASN A 183 -14.55 -12.67 -0.07
C ASN A 183 -13.71 -11.87 -1.07
N PRO A 184 -12.64 -12.47 -1.63
CA PRO A 184 -11.85 -11.78 -2.64
C PRO A 184 -12.74 -11.60 -3.87
N GLN A 185 -13.13 -10.35 -4.14
CA GLN A 185 -13.79 -10.01 -5.39
C GLN A 185 -12.75 -10.14 -6.50
N LEU A 186 -12.65 -11.35 -7.05
CA LEU A 186 -11.91 -11.59 -8.26
C LEU A 186 -12.55 -10.76 -9.37
N TRP A 187 -11.71 -10.23 -10.25
CA TRP A 187 -12.20 -9.62 -11.47
C TRP A 187 -13.14 -10.61 -12.18
N PRO A 188 -14.27 -10.15 -12.74
CA PRO A 188 -15.19 -11.03 -13.42
C PRO A 188 -14.41 -11.80 -14.48
N ASN A 189 -14.45 -13.13 -14.40
CA ASN A 189 -13.72 -13.99 -15.30
C ASN A 189 -14.32 -13.80 -16.70
N ILE A 190 -13.67 -12.98 -17.53
CA ILE A 190 -14.16 -12.67 -18.88
C ILE A 190 -14.06 -13.97 -19.68
N PRO A 191 -15.17 -14.59 -20.07
CA PRO A 191 -15.10 -15.83 -20.81
C PRO A 191 -14.41 -15.58 -22.14
N PHE A 192 -13.31 -16.28 -22.39
CA PHE A 192 -12.70 -16.32 -23.72
C PHE A 192 -13.71 -17.01 -24.66
N ARG A 193 -14.20 -16.28 -25.66
CA ARG A 193 -14.96 -16.90 -26.75
C ARG A 193 -13.96 -17.66 -27.62
N PHE A 194 -14.12 -18.98 -27.70
CA PHE A 194 -13.47 -19.82 -28.71
C PHE A 194 -14.39 -20.02 -29.90
#